data_AF-A0A1B6D3U6-F1
#
_entry.id   AF-A0A1B6D3U6-F1
#
_cell.length_a   1.000
_cell.length_b   1.000
_cell.length_c   1.000
_cell.angle_alpha   90.00
_cell.angle_beta   90.00
_cell.angle_gamma   90.00
#
_symmetry.space_group_name_H-M   'P 1'
#
loop_
_entity.id
_entity.type
_entity.pdbx_description
1 polymer ?
#
loop_
_entity_poly.entity_id
_entity_poly.type
_entity_poly.pdbx_seq_one_letter_code
_entity_poly.pdbx_strand_id
1 'polypeptide(L)'
;MFPVLKKLAGFYNYYVLVILTLGYLTAELGHFLIGVTSKATAIDILYGDITCQLNKTEPHFNLTLNDLCVAAIDEASCADLTLDDGERFCEWNRNGLGIDYQLLAGPSFIAVYTIVGVFLGIAADKYRRVPMIAICVLVCGISVVLMGATQTFWQLIILRMIFAAGEAGLNPMSTGVLSDLFSEDLRGLVMSIFNWGIYGGIGLSFPVGRYITELNAWDLGWRVAYYGSGIVALIIGALTCTTLKEPPRTEIGEETEENADQIGQSAEEIKKKKENPWKVMLQPRFIMLCIAASIR
;
A
#
# COMPACT_ATOMS: atom_id res chain seq x y z
N MET A 1 7.40 21.64 36.30
CA MET A 1 7.04 20.64 35.26
C MET A 1 5.85 21.19 34.49
N PHE A 2 6.09 21.69 33.27
CA PHE A 2 5.24 22.70 32.63
C PHE A 2 3.85 22.17 32.23
N PRO A 3 2.74 22.88 32.55
CA PRO A 3 1.35 22.50 32.24
C PRO A 3 1.05 22.36 30.74
N VAL A 4 1.92 22.88 29.88
CA VAL A 4 1.89 22.71 28.42
C VAL A 4 2.08 21.24 28.02
N LEU A 5 2.95 20.47 28.70
CA LEU A 5 3.14 19.05 28.42
C LEU A 5 1.88 18.21 28.70
N LYS A 6 1.06 18.62 29.69
CA LYS A 6 -0.17 17.92 30.06
C LYS A 6 -1.29 18.15 29.02
N LYS A 7 -1.31 19.33 28.38
CA LYS A 7 -2.17 19.60 27.22
C LYS A 7 -1.69 18.87 25.96
N LEU A 8 -0.37 18.81 25.73
CA LEU A 8 0.21 18.03 24.62
C LEU A 8 -0.04 16.52 24.73
N ALA A 9 -0.11 15.99 25.96
CA ALA A 9 -0.42 14.57 26.18
C ALA A 9 -1.79 14.16 25.62
N GLY A 10 -2.79 15.04 25.64
CA GLY A 10 -4.11 14.78 25.03
C GLY A 10 -4.09 14.77 23.50
N PHE A 11 -3.15 15.49 22.88
CA PHE A 11 -2.97 15.50 21.42
C PHE A 11 -2.08 14.38 20.90
N TYR A 12 -1.34 13.71 21.79
CA TYR A 12 -0.43 12.64 21.40
C TYR A 12 -1.17 11.49 20.71
N ASN A 13 -2.34 11.09 21.21
CA ASN A 13 -3.11 10.00 20.61
C ASN A 13 -3.54 10.34 19.17
N TYR A 14 -4.00 11.56 18.95
CA TYR A 14 -4.35 12.06 17.61
C TYR A 14 -3.12 12.19 16.71
N TYR A 15 -1.99 12.61 17.25
CA TYR A 15 -0.72 12.65 16.52
C TYR A 15 -0.29 11.26 16.04
N VAL A 16 -0.39 10.23 16.91
CA VAL A 16 -0.13 8.83 16.53
C VAL A 16 -1.08 8.38 15.42
N LEU A 17 -2.38 8.70 15.53
CA LEU A 17 -3.36 8.43 14.49
C LEU A 17 -2.97 9.07 13.16
N VAL A 18 -2.60 10.36 13.15
CA VAL A 18 -2.18 11.05 11.91
C VAL A 18 -0.94 10.41 11.32
N ILE A 19 0.09 10.12 12.13
CA ILE A 19 1.33 9.50 11.62
C ILE A 19 1.07 8.12 11.02
N LEU A 20 0.30 7.26 11.70
CA LEU A 20 0.01 5.93 11.20
C LEU A 20 -0.87 5.98 9.95
N THR A 21 -1.83 6.90 9.90
CA THR A 21 -2.67 7.13 8.72
C THR A 21 -1.84 7.64 7.53
N LEU A 22 -0.94 8.59 7.75
CA LEU A 22 -0.02 9.08 6.72
C LEU A 22 0.94 7.98 6.25
N GLY A 23 1.48 7.19 7.17
CA GLY A 23 2.35 6.06 6.84
C GLY A 23 1.63 5.06 5.95
N TYR A 24 0.39 4.71 6.31
CA TYR A 24 -0.42 3.80 5.52
C TYR A 24 -0.82 4.39 4.17
N LEU A 25 -1.22 5.66 4.13
CA LEU A 25 -1.48 6.40 2.90
C LEU A 25 -0.29 6.41 1.95
N THR A 26 0.93 6.63 2.45
CA THR A 26 2.14 6.61 1.62
C THR A 26 2.53 5.22 1.15
N ALA A 27 2.27 4.18 1.94
CA ALA A 27 2.45 2.81 1.50
C ALA A 27 1.49 2.49 0.35
N GLU A 28 0.20 2.78 0.51
CA GLU A 28 -0.81 2.55 -0.52
C GLU A 28 -0.54 3.40 -1.78
N LEU A 29 -0.07 4.64 -1.63
CA LEU A 29 0.41 5.44 -2.75
C LEU A 29 1.52 4.73 -3.55
N GLY A 30 2.53 4.19 -2.86
CA GLY A 30 3.62 3.41 -3.48
C GLY A 30 3.13 2.09 -4.09
N HIS A 31 2.12 1.46 -3.47
CA HIS A 31 1.49 0.24 -3.97
C HIS A 31 0.88 0.51 -5.35
N PHE A 32 0.02 1.52 -5.47
CA PHE A 32 -0.74 1.81 -6.70
C PHE A 32 0.05 2.59 -7.75
N LEU A 33 1.21 3.16 -7.39
CA LEU A 33 2.08 3.88 -8.32
C LEU A 33 2.42 3.07 -9.58
N ILE A 34 2.65 1.76 -9.41
CA ILE A 34 3.03 0.86 -10.51
C ILE A 34 1.95 0.73 -11.59
N GLY A 35 0.67 0.87 -11.22
CA GLY A 35 -0.42 0.81 -12.17
C GLY A 35 -0.53 2.08 -12.99
N VAL A 36 -0.36 3.24 -12.34
CA VAL A 36 -0.47 4.55 -13.00
C VAL A 36 0.78 4.90 -13.81
N THR A 37 1.95 4.36 -13.47
CA THR A 37 3.19 4.55 -14.24
C THR A 37 3.50 3.39 -15.19
N SER A 38 2.66 2.36 -15.24
CA SER A 38 2.88 1.10 -15.99
C SER A 38 3.35 1.30 -17.43
N LYS A 39 2.71 2.19 -18.18
CA LYS A 39 3.11 2.52 -19.56
C LYS A 39 4.51 3.14 -19.62
N ALA A 40 4.80 4.14 -18.79
CA ALA A 40 6.09 4.82 -18.78
C ALA A 40 7.23 3.87 -18.34
N THR A 41 6.99 3.05 -17.32
CA THR A 41 7.96 2.05 -16.85
C THR A 41 8.19 0.95 -17.88
N ALA A 42 7.15 0.52 -18.59
CA ALA A 42 7.26 -0.50 -19.63
C ALA A 42 8.10 -0.03 -20.83
N ILE A 43 7.95 1.23 -21.23
CA ILE A 43 8.74 1.83 -22.32
C ILE A 43 10.23 1.90 -21.94
N ASP A 44 10.55 2.33 -20.71
CA ASP A 44 11.93 2.52 -20.24
C ASP A 44 12.64 1.19 -19.92
N ILE A 45 11.94 0.25 -19.24
CA ILE A 45 12.52 -1.00 -18.75
C ILE A 45 12.30 -2.18 -19.73
N LEU A 46 11.58 -1.93 -20.83
CA LEU A 46 11.35 -2.87 -21.93
C LEU A 46 10.61 -4.17 -21.52
N TYR A 47 9.48 -4.06 -20.83
CA TYR A 47 8.62 -5.20 -20.48
C TYR A 47 7.17 -5.03 -21.01
N GLY A 48 6.41 -6.13 -21.08
CA GLY A 48 5.02 -6.11 -21.51
C GLY A 48 4.82 -6.02 -23.03
N ASP A 49 3.56 -5.97 -23.44
CA ASP A 49 3.17 -6.10 -24.85
C ASP A 49 3.38 -4.79 -25.62
N ILE A 50 3.65 -4.91 -26.93
CA ILE A 50 3.78 -3.79 -27.86
C ILE A 50 2.50 -3.73 -28.68
N THR A 51 1.87 -2.56 -28.73
CA THR A 51 0.65 -2.32 -29.51
C THR A 51 0.66 -0.91 -30.09
N CYS A 52 -0.12 -0.69 -31.14
CA CYS A 52 -0.39 0.66 -31.66
C CYS A 52 -1.35 1.41 -30.71
N GLN A 53 -1.03 2.64 -30.34
CA GLN A 53 -1.77 3.43 -29.34
C GLN A 53 -1.89 4.89 -29.76
N LEU A 54 -2.91 5.59 -29.30
CA LEU A 54 -3.03 7.02 -29.56
C LEU A 54 -1.94 7.83 -28.84
N ASN A 55 -1.31 8.74 -29.57
CA ASN A 55 -0.38 9.71 -29.02
C ASN A 55 -1.16 10.80 -28.26
N LYS A 56 -0.86 10.97 -26.97
CA LYS A 56 -1.64 11.84 -26.05
C LYS A 56 -1.28 13.32 -26.14
N THR A 57 -0.31 13.71 -26.97
CA THR A 57 0.23 15.08 -27.00
C THR A 57 -0.55 16.07 -27.87
N GLU A 58 -1.64 15.68 -28.52
CA GLU A 58 -2.38 16.55 -29.43
C GLU A 58 -3.76 17.00 -28.89
N PRO A 59 -4.25 18.19 -29.30
CA PRO A 59 -5.57 18.71 -28.91
C PRO A 59 -6.74 17.95 -29.56
N HIS A 60 -6.47 16.94 -30.41
CA HIS A 60 -7.46 16.21 -31.20
C HIS A 60 -7.87 14.86 -30.56
N PHE A 61 -8.14 14.85 -29.25
CA PHE A 61 -8.73 13.65 -28.63
C PHE A 61 -10.13 13.39 -29.21
N ASN A 62 -10.23 12.38 -30.08
CA ASN A 62 -11.47 11.90 -30.66
C ASN A 62 -11.52 10.39 -30.50
N LEU A 63 -12.62 9.85 -29.95
CA LEU A 63 -12.76 8.40 -29.72
C LEU A 63 -12.55 7.59 -31.02
N THR A 64 -12.97 8.14 -32.16
CA THR A 64 -12.85 7.48 -33.47
C THR A 64 -11.39 7.27 -33.90
N LEU A 65 -10.48 8.18 -33.54
CA LEU A 65 -9.05 8.04 -33.85
C LEU A 65 -8.41 6.91 -33.03
N ASN A 66 -8.83 6.74 -31.78
CA ASN A 66 -8.32 5.66 -30.93
C ASN A 66 -8.70 4.28 -31.49
N ASP A 67 -9.93 4.12 -31.98
CA ASP A 67 -10.38 2.85 -32.57
C ASP A 67 -9.56 2.46 -33.81
N LEU A 68 -9.11 3.44 -34.60
CA LEU A 68 -8.22 3.22 -35.74
C LEU A 68 -6.82 2.76 -35.30
N CYS A 69 -6.24 3.37 -34.25
CA CYS A 69 -4.95 2.92 -33.73
C CYS A 69 -5.03 1.48 -33.19
N VAL A 70 -6.10 1.15 -32.44
CA VAL A 70 -6.26 -0.18 -31.83
C VAL A 70 -6.45 -1.28 -32.89
N ALA A 71 -6.99 -0.94 -34.06
CA ALA A 71 -7.17 -1.88 -35.17
C ALA A 71 -5.85 -2.29 -35.86
N ALA A 72 -4.77 -1.53 -35.70
CA ALA A 72 -3.47 -1.83 -36.31
C ALA A 72 -2.74 -2.94 -35.52
N ILE A 73 -2.39 -4.02 -36.22
CA ILE A 73 -1.79 -5.24 -35.63
C ILE A 73 -0.26 -5.22 -35.75
N ASP A 74 0.27 -4.45 -36.70
CA ASP A 74 1.69 -4.38 -37.05
C ASP A 74 2.20 -2.94 -37.12
N GLU A 75 3.52 -2.80 -36.97
CA GLU A 75 4.21 -1.50 -36.95
C GLU A 75 4.00 -0.70 -38.25
N ALA A 76 3.96 -1.37 -39.40
CA ALA A 76 3.74 -0.72 -40.69
C ALA A 76 2.33 -0.14 -40.78
N SER A 77 1.30 -0.94 -40.47
CA SER A 77 -0.08 -0.44 -40.42
C SER A 77 -0.27 0.70 -39.42
N CYS A 78 0.45 0.68 -38.29
CA CYS A 78 0.41 1.78 -37.32
C CYS A 78 1.08 3.06 -37.85
N ALA A 79 2.18 2.92 -38.59
CA ALA A 79 2.94 4.04 -39.13
C ALA A 79 2.25 4.75 -40.31
N ASP A 80 1.36 4.05 -41.02
CA ASP A 80 0.57 4.57 -42.14
C ASP A 80 -0.62 5.44 -41.68
N LEU A 81 -1.00 5.35 -40.40
CA LEU A 81 -2.08 6.16 -39.82
C LEU A 81 -1.61 7.61 -39.59
N THR A 82 -1.98 8.48 -40.54
CA THR A 82 -1.65 9.91 -40.54
C THR A 82 -2.90 10.76 -40.73
N LEU A 83 -2.92 11.94 -40.11
CA LEU A 83 -3.95 12.97 -40.35
C LEU A 83 -3.73 13.62 -41.72
N ASP A 84 -4.74 14.35 -42.23
CA ASP A 84 -4.66 15.07 -43.51
C ASP A 84 -3.50 16.09 -43.55
N ASP A 85 -3.07 16.59 -42.38
CA ASP A 85 -1.93 17.49 -42.21
C ASP A 85 -0.56 16.76 -42.18
N GLY A 86 -0.55 15.43 -42.31
CA GLY A 86 0.64 14.58 -42.32
C GLY A 86 1.20 14.21 -40.93
N GLU A 87 0.57 14.66 -39.85
CA GLU A 87 0.96 14.31 -38.47
C GLU A 87 0.51 12.89 -38.08
N ARG A 88 1.36 12.18 -37.33
CA ARG A 88 1.09 10.82 -36.83
C ARG A 88 0.38 10.90 -35.49
N PHE A 89 -0.87 10.45 -35.47
CA PHE A 89 -1.67 10.42 -34.24
C PHE A 89 -1.55 9.09 -33.47
N CYS A 90 -0.95 8.05 -34.05
CA CYS A 90 -0.67 6.79 -33.38
C CYS A 90 0.84 6.59 -33.14
N GLU A 91 1.19 5.94 -32.03
CA GLU A 91 2.53 5.49 -31.69
C GLU A 91 2.57 3.97 -31.52
N TRP A 92 3.61 3.33 -32.08
CA TRP A 92 3.90 1.91 -31.87
C TRP A 92 4.85 1.77 -30.68
N ASN A 93 4.30 1.43 -29.51
CA ASN A 93 5.10 1.33 -28.30
C ASN A 93 4.51 0.36 -27.26
N ARG A 94 5.25 0.10 -26.19
CA ARG A 94 4.78 -0.74 -25.08
C ARG A 94 3.61 -0.09 -24.36
N ASN A 95 2.58 -0.87 -24.07
CA ASN A 95 1.34 -0.37 -23.45
C ASN A 95 1.33 -0.50 -21.92
N GLY A 96 2.31 -1.19 -21.34
CA GLY A 96 2.36 -1.45 -19.89
C GLY A 96 1.39 -2.54 -19.44
N LEU A 97 0.87 -3.35 -20.36
CA LEU A 97 -0.01 -4.48 -20.11
C LEU A 97 0.68 -5.80 -20.52
N GLY A 98 -0.07 -6.90 -20.42
CA GLY A 98 0.41 -8.25 -20.73
C GLY A 98 0.72 -9.09 -19.50
N ILE A 99 1.26 -10.28 -19.72
CA ILE A 99 1.56 -11.25 -18.66
C ILE A 99 2.63 -10.72 -17.70
N ASP A 100 3.63 -10.02 -18.22
CA ASP A 100 4.71 -9.41 -17.41
C ASP A 100 4.15 -8.42 -16.38
N TYR A 101 3.25 -7.53 -16.81
CA TYR A 101 2.60 -6.58 -15.92
C TYR A 101 1.68 -7.29 -14.91
N GLN A 102 0.90 -8.27 -15.35
CA GLN A 102 0.03 -9.04 -14.46
C GLN A 102 0.83 -9.75 -13.37
N LEU A 103 1.97 -10.36 -13.73
CA LEU A 103 2.88 -11.01 -12.80
C LEU A 103 3.44 -10.03 -11.77
N LEU A 104 3.84 -8.84 -12.23
CA LEU A 104 4.40 -7.76 -11.42
C LEU A 104 3.35 -7.13 -10.48
N ALA A 105 2.14 -6.89 -10.95
CA ALA A 105 1.09 -6.22 -10.18
C ALA A 105 0.38 -7.17 -9.19
N GLY A 106 0.18 -8.44 -9.56
CA GLY A 106 -0.64 -9.38 -8.79
C GLY A 106 0.16 -10.47 -8.07
N PRO A 107 0.50 -11.60 -8.73
CA PRO A 107 1.03 -12.80 -8.08
C PRO A 107 2.31 -12.59 -7.29
N SER A 108 3.26 -11.80 -7.81
CA SER A 108 4.52 -11.53 -7.11
C SER A 108 4.32 -10.77 -5.80
N PHE A 109 3.40 -9.81 -5.79
CA PHE A 109 3.03 -9.04 -4.60
C PHE A 109 2.25 -9.90 -3.60
N ILE A 110 1.13 -10.51 -4.03
CA ILE A 110 0.20 -11.20 -3.13
C ILE A 110 0.83 -12.41 -2.43
N ALA A 111 1.72 -13.14 -3.13
CA ALA A 111 2.38 -14.32 -2.57
C ALA A 111 3.27 -13.93 -1.38
N VAL A 112 4.08 -12.88 -1.54
CA VAL A 112 4.97 -12.41 -0.48
C VAL A 112 4.19 -11.70 0.62
N TYR A 113 3.23 -10.84 0.25
CA TYR A 113 2.36 -10.16 1.20
C TYR A 113 1.66 -11.14 2.14
N THR A 114 1.11 -12.24 1.60
CA THR A 114 0.40 -13.25 2.39
C THR A 114 1.34 -14.02 3.32
N ILE A 115 2.46 -14.54 2.79
CA ILE A 115 3.40 -15.33 3.58
C ILE A 115 3.99 -14.48 4.70
N VAL A 116 4.51 -13.30 4.37
CA VAL A 116 5.13 -12.39 5.34
C VAL A 116 4.11 -11.83 6.32
N GLY A 117 2.89 -11.54 5.87
CA GLY A 117 1.79 -11.07 6.72
C GLY A 117 1.46 -12.05 7.85
N VAL A 118 1.45 -13.36 7.56
CA VAL A 118 1.26 -14.39 8.60
C VAL A 118 2.40 -14.37 9.62
N PHE A 119 3.66 -14.33 9.16
CA PHE A 119 4.82 -14.28 10.06
C PHE A 119 4.86 -13.01 10.90
N LEU A 120 4.57 -11.85 10.29
CA LEU A 120 4.52 -10.56 10.98
C LEU A 120 3.35 -10.47 11.96
N GLY A 121 2.20 -11.08 11.66
CA GLY A 121 1.08 -11.18 12.59
C GLY A 121 1.47 -11.95 13.86
N ILE A 122 2.07 -13.14 13.70
CA ILE A 122 2.57 -13.94 14.84
C ILE A 122 3.65 -13.16 15.62
N ALA A 123 4.53 -12.44 14.90
CA ALA A 123 5.55 -11.62 15.53
C ALA A 123 4.96 -10.41 16.28
N ALA A 124 3.89 -9.79 15.78
CA ALA A 124 3.23 -8.64 16.41
C ALA A 124 2.65 -9.00 17.79
N ASP A 125 2.19 -10.23 17.96
CA ASP A 125 1.72 -10.72 19.27
C ASP A 125 2.86 -10.88 20.28
N LYS A 126 4.08 -11.21 19.83
CA LYS A 126 5.23 -11.47 20.71
C LYS A 126 6.13 -10.25 20.95
N TYR A 127 6.24 -9.35 19.98
CA TYR A 127 7.16 -8.23 19.99
C TYR A 127 6.44 -6.87 20.08
N ARG A 128 7.22 -5.80 20.26
CA ARG A 128 6.68 -4.44 20.33
C ARG A 128 6.22 -4.00 18.94
N ARG A 129 4.97 -3.54 18.81
CA ARG A 129 4.34 -3.23 17.51
C ARG A 129 4.90 -1.96 16.89
N VAL A 130 5.15 -0.91 17.66
CA VAL A 130 5.65 0.38 17.15
C VAL A 130 6.98 0.26 16.39
N PRO A 131 8.05 -0.37 16.93
CA PRO A 131 9.30 -0.51 16.18
C PRO A 131 9.14 -1.42 14.96
N MET A 132 8.26 -2.43 15.01
CA MET A 132 7.96 -3.26 13.84
C MET A 132 7.27 -2.45 12.74
N ILE A 133 6.27 -1.62 13.08
CA ILE A 133 5.63 -0.70 12.13
C ILE A 133 6.67 0.23 11.52
N ALA A 134 7.57 0.81 12.32
CA ALA A 134 8.62 1.70 11.82
C ALA A 134 9.53 0.99 10.80
N ILE A 135 9.95 -0.25 11.09
CA ILE A 135 10.75 -1.06 10.15
C ILE A 135 9.96 -1.32 8.87
N CYS A 136 8.68 -1.70 8.98
CA CYS A 136 7.81 -1.92 7.83
C CYS A 136 7.71 -0.67 6.93
N VAL A 137 7.41 0.50 7.50
CA VAL A 137 7.34 1.76 6.73
C VAL A 137 8.68 2.09 6.08
N LEU A 138 9.80 1.89 6.78
CA LEU A 138 11.13 2.13 6.23
C LEU A 138 11.44 1.19 5.08
N VAL A 139 11.15 -0.11 5.22
CA VAL A 139 11.33 -1.09 4.13
C VAL A 139 10.48 -0.72 2.93
N CYS A 140 9.22 -0.31 3.14
CA CYS A 140 8.37 0.20 2.06
C CYS A 140 9.00 1.41 1.37
N GLY A 141 9.40 2.44 2.14
CA GLY A 141 9.99 3.65 1.60
C GLY A 141 11.30 3.40 0.83
N ILE A 142 12.21 2.59 1.38
CA ILE A 142 13.48 2.21 0.71
C ILE A 142 13.16 1.48 -0.59
N SER A 143 12.23 0.52 -0.56
CA SER A 143 11.87 -0.25 -1.75
C SER A 143 11.31 0.65 -2.85
N VAL A 144 10.42 1.59 -2.52
CA VAL A 144 9.85 2.55 -3.48
C VAL A 144 10.92 3.45 -4.07
N VAL A 145 11.85 3.98 -3.26
CA VAL A 145 12.99 4.76 -3.77
C VAL A 145 13.83 3.93 -4.74
N LEU A 146 14.16 2.68 -4.36
CA LEU A 146 14.94 1.78 -5.21
C LEU A 146 14.20 1.40 -6.49
N MET A 147 12.86 1.29 -6.47
CA MET A 147 12.05 1.05 -7.66
C MET A 147 12.23 2.17 -8.69
N GLY A 148 12.35 3.41 -8.23
CA GLY A 148 12.68 4.57 -9.07
C GLY A 148 14.07 4.50 -9.73
N ALA A 149 15.00 3.69 -9.20
CA ALA A 149 16.35 3.49 -9.72
C ALA A 149 16.50 2.22 -10.59
N THR A 150 15.42 1.48 -10.82
CA THR A 150 15.48 0.21 -11.57
C THR A 150 15.80 0.41 -13.05
N GLN A 151 16.54 -0.53 -13.61
CA GLN A 151 16.90 -0.56 -15.05
C GLN A 151 16.44 -1.85 -15.74
N THR A 152 16.06 -2.85 -14.97
CA THR A 152 15.63 -4.15 -15.50
C THR A 152 14.34 -4.61 -14.84
N PHE A 153 13.53 -5.36 -15.58
CA PHE A 153 12.23 -5.86 -15.12
C PHE A 153 12.37 -6.74 -13.87
N TRP A 154 13.40 -7.58 -13.80
CA TRP A 154 13.65 -8.45 -12.65
C TRP A 154 13.99 -7.69 -11.37
N GLN A 155 14.72 -6.57 -11.46
CA GLN A 155 14.94 -5.70 -10.29
C GLN A 155 13.62 -5.12 -9.78
N LEU A 156 12.73 -4.73 -10.69
CA LEU A 156 11.41 -4.19 -10.33
C LEU A 156 10.55 -5.24 -9.62
N ILE A 157 10.53 -6.49 -10.11
CA ILE A 157 9.82 -7.60 -9.44
C ILE A 157 10.38 -7.85 -8.03
N ILE A 158 11.71 -7.93 -7.88
CA ILE A 158 12.34 -8.21 -6.58
C ILE A 158 12.03 -7.09 -5.59
N LEU A 159 12.16 -5.84 -6.00
CA LEU A 159 11.83 -4.70 -5.14
C LEU A 159 10.33 -4.65 -4.81
N ARG A 160 9.47 -5.07 -5.74
CA ARG A 160 8.04 -5.19 -5.48
C ARG A 160 7.72 -6.24 -4.42
N MET A 161 8.43 -7.38 -4.44
CA MET A 161 8.32 -8.40 -3.40
C MET A 161 8.80 -7.89 -2.03
N ILE A 162 9.92 -7.16 -1.99
CA ILE A 162 10.43 -6.55 -0.74
C ILE A 162 9.44 -5.52 -0.20
N PHE A 163 8.87 -4.70 -1.08
CA PHE A 163 7.83 -3.74 -0.73
C PHE A 163 6.60 -4.44 -0.12
N ALA A 164 6.12 -5.51 -0.76
CA ALA A 164 5.00 -6.32 -0.27
C ALA A 164 5.25 -6.89 1.13
N ALA A 165 6.49 -7.33 1.39
CA ALA A 165 6.89 -7.82 2.71
C ALA A 165 6.82 -6.73 3.80
N GLY A 166 7.18 -5.49 3.47
CA GLY A 166 7.07 -4.35 4.38
C GLY A 166 5.61 -3.98 4.66
N GLU A 167 4.78 -3.94 3.62
CA GLU A 167 3.40 -3.48 3.71
C GLU A 167 2.49 -4.46 4.47
N ALA A 168 2.77 -5.77 4.37
CA ALA A 168 1.96 -6.84 4.94
C ALA A 168 1.62 -6.69 6.43
N GLY A 169 2.52 -6.11 7.21
CA GLY A 169 2.36 -5.93 8.64
C GLY A 169 1.68 -4.62 9.07
N LEU A 170 1.57 -3.64 8.17
CA LEU A 170 1.24 -2.27 8.54
C LEU A 170 -0.17 -2.14 9.13
N ASN A 171 -1.15 -2.73 8.44
CA ASN A 171 -2.56 -2.66 8.84
C ASN A 171 -2.85 -3.38 10.18
N PRO A 172 -2.52 -4.67 10.37
CA PRO A 172 -2.83 -5.37 11.62
C PRO A 172 -2.09 -4.78 12.84
N MET A 173 -0.84 -4.34 12.66
CA MET A 173 -0.09 -3.73 13.76
C MET A 173 -0.60 -2.33 14.11
N SER A 174 -0.90 -1.49 13.11
CA SER A 174 -1.38 -0.11 13.34
C SER A 174 -2.77 -0.10 13.96
N THR A 175 -3.67 -0.97 13.50
CA THR A 175 -5.00 -1.12 14.09
C THR A 175 -4.92 -1.61 15.54
N GLY A 176 -4.02 -2.55 15.85
CA GLY A 176 -3.76 -2.97 17.23
C GLY A 176 -3.19 -1.85 18.13
N VAL A 177 -2.30 -1.01 17.60
CA VAL A 177 -1.79 0.16 18.36
C VAL A 177 -2.88 1.21 18.58
N LEU A 178 -3.75 1.45 17.58
CA LEU A 178 -4.87 2.39 17.68
C LEU A 178 -5.96 1.89 18.66
N SER A 179 -6.25 0.59 18.68
CA SER A 179 -7.26 0.03 19.61
C SER A 179 -6.86 0.18 21.07
N ASP A 180 -5.56 0.12 21.35
CA ASP A 180 -5.02 0.22 22.70
C ASP A 180 -4.88 1.69 23.15
N LEU A 181 -4.86 2.63 22.20
CA LEU A 181 -4.66 4.05 22.48
C LEU A 181 -5.97 4.83 22.65
N PHE A 182 -7.07 4.34 22.08
CA PHE A 182 -8.37 5.00 22.08
C PHE A 182 -9.46 4.15 22.76
N SER A 183 -10.36 4.81 23.49
CA SER A 183 -11.51 4.19 24.15
C SER A 183 -12.52 3.63 23.15
N GLU A 184 -13.31 2.65 23.59
CA GLU A 184 -14.26 1.91 22.73
C GLU A 184 -15.20 2.83 21.94
N ASP A 185 -15.70 3.89 22.59
CA ASP A 185 -16.59 4.89 21.98
C ASP A 185 -15.99 5.60 20.75
N LEU A 186 -14.66 5.75 20.72
CA LEU A 186 -13.95 6.45 19.64
C LEU A 186 -13.29 5.48 18.64
N ARG A 187 -13.15 4.19 18.97
CA ARG A 187 -12.47 3.20 18.11
C ARG A 187 -13.06 3.16 16.70
N GLY A 188 -14.38 3.22 16.55
CA GLY A 188 -15.03 3.21 15.24
C GLY A 188 -14.61 4.38 14.33
N LEU A 189 -14.58 5.59 14.88
CA LEU A 189 -14.15 6.80 14.17
C LEU A 189 -12.65 6.77 13.85
N VAL A 190 -11.83 6.34 14.82
CA VAL A 190 -10.38 6.21 14.67
C VAL A 190 -10.02 5.22 13.56
N MET A 191 -10.67 4.04 13.54
CA MET A 191 -10.46 3.05 12.49
C MET A 191 -10.93 3.55 11.12
N SER A 192 -11.99 4.35 11.08
CA SER A 192 -12.48 4.95 9.84
C SER A 192 -11.50 5.99 9.28
N ILE A 193 -10.90 6.82 10.13
CA ILE A 193 -9.84 7.76 9.73
C ILE A 193 -8.59 7.01 9.25
N PHE A 194 -8.20 5.94 9.94
CA PHE A 194 -7.06 5.12 9.51
C PHE A 194 -7.31 4.46 8.14
N ASN A 195 -8.49 3.87 7.94
CA ASN A 195 -8.87 3.24 6.66
C ASN A 195 -9.02 4.25 5.52
N TRP A 196 -9.33 5.52 5.82
CA TRP A 196 -9.29 6.59 4.82
C TRP A 196 -7.90 6.69 4.17
N GLY A 197 -6.83 6.31 4.87
CA GLY A 197 -5.48 6.22 4.31
C GLY A 197 -5.40 5.35 3.05
N ILE A 198 -6.15 4.24 2.98
CA ILE A 198 -6.20 3.35 1.81
C ILE A 198 -6.72 4.11 0.59
N TYR A 199 -7.93 4.66 0.72
CA TYR A 199 -8.59 5.39 -0.37
C TYR A 199 -7.85 6.68 -0.73
N GLY A 200 -7.23 7.33 0.27
CA GLY A 200 -6.38 8.48 0.07
C GLY A 200 -5.12 8.16 -0.74
N GLY A 201 -4.44 7.05 -0.42
CA GLY A 201 -3.25 6.59 -1.14
C GLY A 201 -3.56 6.22 -2.59
N ILE A 202 -4.62 5.42 -2.80
CA ILE A 202 -5.12 5.07 -4.14
C ILE A 202 -5.48 6.34 -4.92
N GLY A 203 -6.29 7.22 -4.31
CA GLY A 203 -6.75 8.45 -4.94
C GLY A 203 -5.62 9.39 -5.33
N LEU A 204 -4.57 9.49 -4.50
CA LEU A 204 -3.38 10.30 -4.78
C LEU A 204 -2.47 9.67 -5.85
N SER A 205 -2.52 8.35 -6.05
CA SER A 205 -1.70 7.70 -7.07
C SER A 205 -2.03 8.18 -8.48
N PHE A 206 -3.31 8.39 -8.81
CA PHE A 206 -3.75 8.86 -10.13
C PHE A 206 -3.19 10.22 -10.53
N PRO A 207 -3.36 11.32 -9.75
CA PRO A 207 -2.79 12.61 -10.10
C PRO A 207 -1.26 12.58 -10.06
N VAL A 208 -0.64 11.83 -9.15
CA VAL A 208 0.81 11.65 -9.13
C VAL A 208 1.30 11.00 -10.42
N GLY A 209 0.71 9.86 -10.81
CA GLY A 209 1.06 9.14 -12.03
C GLY A 209 0.72 9.91 -13.32
N ARG A 210 -0.26 10.82 -13.29
CA ARG A 210 -0.62 11.68 -14.43
C ARG A 210 0.31 12.89 -14.55
N TYR A 211 0.37 13.73 -13.52
CA TYR A 211 0.99 15.05 -13.62
C TYR A 211 2.49 15.02 -13.33
N ILE A 212 2.95 14.18 -12.39
CA ILE A 212 4.39 14.14 -12.05
C ILE A 212 5.19 13.47 -13.16
N THR A 213 4.63 12.46 -13.81
CA THR A 213 5.27 11.79 -14.95
C THR A 213 5.38 12.73 -16.16
N GLU A 214 4.34 13.51 -16.44
CA GLU A 214 4.32 14.50 -17.54
C GLU A 214 5.22 15.71 -17.30
N LEU A 215 5.35 16.15 -16.05
CA LEU A 215 6.22 17.27 -15.70
C LEU A 215 7.68 17.00 -16.10
N ASN A 216 8.07 15.71 -16.16
CA ASN A 216 9.41 15.25 -16.49
C ASN A 216 10.52 16.06 -15.80
N ALA A 217 10.33 16.32 -14.50
CA ALA A 217 11.26 17.16 -13.75
C ALA A 217 12.65 16.49 -13.72
N TRP A 218 13.68 17.25 -14.11
CA TRP A 218 15.08 16.79 -14.21
C TRP A 218 15.31 15.59 -15.14
N ASP A 219 14.49 15.43 -16.18
CA ASP A 219 14.56 14.30 -17.14
C ASP A 219 14.40 12.92 -16.48
N LEU A 220 13.79 12.89 -15.28
CA LEU A 220 13.59 11.67 -14.50
C LEU A 220 12.17 11.09 -14.69
N GLY A 221 11.26 11.77 -15.40
CA GLY A 221 9.94 11.28 -15.76
C GLY A 221 9.20 10.55 -14.63
N TRP A 222 8.96 9.26 -14.84
CA TRP A 222 8.28 8.39 -13.87
C TRP A 222 9.06 8.15 -12.58
N ARG A 223 10.39 8.22 -12.62
CA ARG A 223 11.27 7.96 -11.47
C ARG A 223 11.08 9.00 -10.37
N VAL A 224 10.73 10.24 -10.72
CA VAL A 224 10.42 11.31 -9.76
C VAL A 224 9.25 10.94 -8.85
N ALA A 225 8.22 10.28 -9.39
CA ALA A 225 7.07 9.86 -8.61
C ALA A 225 7.46 8.83 -7.53
N TYR A 226 8.37 7.91 -7.87
CA TYR A 226 8.92 6.93 -6.92
C TYR A 226 9.85 7.59 -5.90
N TYR A 227 10.78 8.45 -6.31
CA TYR A 227 11.65 9.15 -5.36
C TYR A 227 10.85 10.04 -4.41
N GLY A 228 9.88 10.79 -4.90
CA GLY A 228 9.02 11.65 -4.08
C GLY A 228 8.21 10.85 -3.07
N SER A 229 7.44 9.85 -3.52
CA SER A 229 6.62 9.02 -2.63
C SER A 229 7.47 8.23 -1.63
N GLY A 230 8.60 7.66 -2.08
CA GLY A 230 9.52 6.91 -1.23
C GLY A 230 10.20 7.77 -0.17
N ILE A 231 10.66 8.98 -0.52
CA ILE A 231 11.26 9.91 0.46
C ILE A 231 10.23 10.33 1.52
N VAL A 232 8.99 10.63 1.12
CA VAL A 232 7.93 10.96 2.09
C VAL A 232 7.66 9.78 3.02
N ALA A 233 7.58 8.55 2.49
CA ALA A 233 7.44 7.34 3.31
C ALA A 233 8.61 7.16 4.28
N LEU A 234 9.85 7.41 3.86
CA LEU A 234 11.04 7.35 4.73
C LEU A 234 10.99 8.37 5.86
N ILE A 235 10.54 9.61 5.57
CA ILE A 235 10.36 10.65 6.59
C ILE A 235 9.31 10.17 7.61
N ILE A 236 8.18 9.63 7.16
CA ILE A 236 7.14 9.12 8.07
C ILE A 236 7.65 7.91 8.86
N GLY A 237 8.42 7.01 8.26
CA GLY A 237 9.04 5.87 8.95
C GLY A 237 10.04 6.32 10.02
N ALA A 238 10.86 7.34 9.73
CA ALA A 238 11.78 7.93 10.70
C ALA A 238 11.03 8.63 11.84
N LEU A 239 9.96 9.36 11.53
CA LEU A 239 9.08 9.96 12.55
C LEU A 239 8.42 8.87 13.41
N THR A 240 7.92 7.80 12.80
CA THR A 240 7.34 6.63 13.51
C THR A 240 8.37 6.04 14.47
N CYS A 241 9.61 5.85 14.03
CA CYS A 241 10.69 5.29 14.85
C CYS A 241 11.07 6.17 16.05
N THR A 242 11.10 7.49 15.86
CA THR A 242 11.63 8.44 16.86
C THR A 242 10.58 9.05 17.78
N THR A 243 9.33 9.16 17.33
CA THR A 243 8.28 9.91 18.04
C THR A 243 7.22 9.01 18.68
N LEU A 244 6.94 7.83 18.10
CA LEU A 244 5.92 6.93 18.63
C LEU A 244 6.49 6.08 19.78
N LYS A 245 5.67 5.94 20.81
CA LYS A 245 5.88 5.10 21.98
C LYS A 245 4.87 3.96 21.97
N GLU A 246 5.35 2.77 22.33
CA GLU A 246 4.51 1.59 22.49
C GLU A 246 3.45 1.84 23.57
N PRO A 247 2.14 1.73 23.27
CA PRO A 247 1.10 1.79 24.28
C PRO A 247 1.14 0.52 25.15
N PRO A 248 0.68 0.60 26.42
CA PRO A 248 0.44 -0.60 27.21
C PRO A 248 -0.59 -1.47 26.49
N ARG A 249 -0.34 -2.78 26.42
CA ARG A 249 -1.25 -3.72 25.77
C ARG A 249 -2.48 -3.87 26.64
N THR A 250 -3.65 -3.57 26.10
CA THR A 250 -4.93 -4.00 26.66
C THR A 250 -5.19 -5.42 26.18
N GLU A 251 -5.14 -6.42 27.06
CA GLU A 251 -5.59 -7.76 26.68
C GLU A 251 -7.10 -7.66 26.39
N ILE A 252 -7.52 -8.07 25.19
CA ILE A 252 -8.93 -8.16 24.81
C ILE A 252 -9.56 -9.19 25.75
N GLY A 253 -10.15 -8.71 26.85
CA GLY A 253 -10.65 -9.55 27.95
C GLY A 253 -10.51 -8.95 29.36
N GLU A 254 -9.68 -7.92 29.59
CA GLU A 254 -9.53 -7.34 30.94
C GLU A 254 -10.83 -6.72 31.48
N GLU A 255 -11.67 -6.12 30.65
CA GLU A 255 -13.02 -5.68 31.07
C GLU A 255 -13.93 -6.86 31.43
N THR A 256 -13.69 -8.04 30.85
CA THR A 256 -14.38 -9.27 31.24
C THR A 256 -13.83 -9.80 32.56
N GLU A 257 -12.54 -9.63 32.85
CA GLU A 257 -11.93 -10.01 34.14
C GLU A 257 -12.37 -9.07 35.27
N GLU A 258 -12.42 -7.74 35.08
CA GLU A 258 -12.97 -6.81 36.08
C GLU A 258 -14.46 -7.10 36.36
N ASN A 259 -15.24 -7.44 35.32
CA ASN A 259 -16.63 -7.87 35.50
C ASN A 259 -16.73 -9.30 36.08
N ALA A 260 -15.79 -10.20 35.81
CA ALA A 260 -15.77 -11.58 36.32
C ALA A 260 -15.33 -11.66 37.79
N ASP A 261 -14.42 -10.78 38.21
CA ASP A 261 -14.05 -10.55 39.61
C ASP A 261 -15.27 -10.04 40.40
N GLN A 262 -16.13 -9.23 39.78
CA GLN A 262 -17.43 -8.84 40.36
C GLN A 262 -18.47 -9.98 40.38
N ILE A 263 -18.37 -10.95 39.45
CA ILE A 263 -19.30 -12.09 39.33
C ILE A 263 -18.78 -13.33 40.10
N GLY A 264 -17.60 -13.27 40.72
CA GLY A 264 -17.03 -14.36 41.51
C GLY A 264 -16.67 -15.60 40.68
N GLN A 265 -16.35 -15.43 39.39
CA GLN A 265 -15.85 -16.51 38.56
C GLN A 265 -14.34 -16.68 38.79
N SER A 266 -13.92 -17.91 39.11
CA SER A 266 -12.50 -18.21 39.37
C SER A 266 -11.67 -17.96 38.10
N ALA A 267 -10.63 -17.13 38.21
CA ALA A 267 -9.67 -16.82 37.15
C ALA A 267 -9.06 -18.07 36.47
N GLU A 268 -9.13 -19.26 37.10
CA GLU A 268 -8.73 -20.54 36.50
C GLU A 268 -9.65 -20.99 35.35
N GLU A 269 -10.96 -20.68 35.36
CA GLU A 269 -11.88 -21.08 34.28
C GLU A 269 -11.66 -20.27 32.99
N ILE A 270 -11.28 -18.99 33.12
CA ILE A 270 -10.96 -18.11 31.98
C ILE A 270 -9.62 -18.53 31.34
N LYS A 271 -8.61 -18.82 32.17
CA LYS A 271 -7.28 -19.29 31.70
C LYS A 271 -7.36 -20.59 30.89
N LYS A 272 -8.32 -21.47 31.23
CA LYS A 272 -8.54 -22.76 30.55
C LYS A 272 -9.12 -22.61 29.13
N LYS A 273 -9.61 -21.43 28.77
CA LYS A 273 -10.29 -21.13 27.51
C LYS A 273 -9.44 -20.34 26.51
N LYS A 274 -8.12 -20.24 26.71
CA LYS A 274 -7.20 -19.89 25.61
C LYS A 274 -7.13 -21.11 24.67
N GLU A 275 -8.12 -21.25 23.79
CA GLU A 275 -8.07 -22.25 22.73
C GLU A 275 -6.83 -22.00 21.86
N ASN A 276 -6.17 -23.08 21.44
CA ASN A 276 -5.03 -22.98 20.53
C ASN A 276 -5.45 -22.19 19.27
N PRO A 277 -4.71 -21.14 18.86
CA PRO A 277 -5.07 -20.31 17.71
C PRO A 277 -5.25 -21.14 16.43
N TRP A 278 -4.47 -22.21 16.28
CA TRP A 278 -4.61 -23.19 15.20
C TRP A 278 -5.98 -23.89 15.16
N LYS A 279 -6.56 -24.19 16.32
CA LYS A 279 -7.89 -24.82 16.41
C LYS A 279 -8.99 -23.87 15.93
N VAL A 280 -8.82 -22.56 16.16
CA VAL A 280 -9.73 -21.51 15.70
C VAL A 280 -9.62 -21.30 14.19
N MET A 281 -8.39 -21.26 13.65
CA MET A 281 -8.17 -21.10 12.21
C MET A 281 -8.72 -22.27 11.38
N LEU A 282 -8.73 -23.49 11.92
CA LEU A 282 -9.31 -24.67 11.25
C LEU A 282 -10.84 -24.78 11.41
N GLN A 283 -11.51 -23.84 12.08
CA GLN A 283 -12.96 -23.87 12.17
C GLN A 283 -13.61 -23.57 10.81
N PRO A 284 -14.67 -24.31 10.41
CA PRO A 284 -15.34 -24.10 9.13
C PRO A 284 -15.84 -22.66 8.92
N ARG A 285 -16.22 -21.99 10.01
CA ARG A 285 -16.68 -20.59 10.00
C ARG A 285 -15.55 -19.64 9.62
N PHE A 286 -14.35 -19.85 10.15
CA PHE A 286 -13.19 -19.04 9.84
C PHE A 286 -12.75 -19.25 8.39
N ILE A 287 -12.73 -20.51 7.92
CA ILE A 287 -12.44 -20.86 6.52
C ILE A 287 -13.45 -20.21 5.57
N MET A 288 -14.76 -20.27 5.87
CA MET A 288 -15.79 -19.60 5.08
C MET A 288 -15.62 -18.09 5.04
N LEU A 289 -15.20 -17.47 6.16
CA LEU A 289 -14.95 -16.05 6.25
C LEU A 289 -13.72 -15.64 5.43
N CYS A 290 -12.66 -16.46 5.45
CA CYS A 290 -11.49 -16.27 4.58
C CYS A 290 -11.85 -16.41 3.08
N ILE A 291 -12.61 -17.44 2.70
CA ILE A 291 -13.05 -17.63 1.30
C ILE A 291 -13.90 -16.44 0.84
N ALA A 292 -14.85 -15.99 1.67
CA ALA A 292 -15.68 -14.84 1.36
C ALA A 292 -14.86 -13.54 1.22
N ALA A 293 -13.83 -13.35 2.06
CA ALA A 293 -12.94 -12.19 1.97
C ALA A 293 -12.05 -12.22 0.73
N SER A 294 -11.64 -13.40 0.24
CA SER A 294 -10.80 -13.57 -0.96
C SER A 294 -11.53 -13.33 -2.29
N ILE A 295 -12.85 -13.19 -2.28
CA ILE A 295 -13.67 -12.95 -3.50
C ILE A 295 -13.86 -11.44 -3.77
N ARG A 296 -13.30 -10.56 -2.95
CA ARG A 296 -13.27 -9.10 -3.18
C ARG A 296 -12.28 -8.71 -4.27
#